data_AF-A0A7L2VTK3-F1
#
_entry.id   AF-A0A7L2VTK3-F1
#
_cell.length_a   1.000
_cell.length_b   1.000
_cell.length_c   1.000
_cell.angle_alpha   90.00
_cell.angle_beta   90.00
_cell.angle_gamma   90.00
#
_symmetry.space_group_name_H-M   'P 1'
#
loop_
_entity.id
_entity.type
_entity.pdbx_description
1 polymer ?
#
loop_
_entity_poly.entity_id
_entity_poly.type
_entity_poly.pdbx_seq_one_letter_code
_entity_poly.pdbx_strand_id
1 'polypeptide(L)'
;DDLASSRVRLYFFISNEGNQNLFVVQASLWLYLKLLPYVLEKGSRRKVRVKVYFQDPDTSNKWNVVEKKVDLKRSGWHTFPMTEAIQALFERGERRLNLDVQCEGCEEYSVLPIYVDPGEESHRPFLVVQARLADNKHRIRKRGLECDGRTNLCCRQQFYIDFRLIGWNDWIIAPSGYYGNYCEGSCPAYLAGVPGSASSFHTAVVNQYRMRGLNPGTVNSCCIPTKLSTMSMLYFDDEYNIVKRDVPNMIVEECGCA
;
A
#
# COMPACT_ATOMS: atom_id res chain seq x y z
N ASP A 1 -6.78 -37.58 29.56
CA ASP A 1 -6.24 -38.05 28.27
C ASP A 1 -5.34 -37.02 27.61
N ASP A 2 -4.27 -36.62 28.30
CA ASP A 2 -3.20 -35.79 27.75
C ASP A 2 -2.14 -36.69 27.11
N LEU A 3 -2.43 -37.19 25.90
CA LEU A 3 -1.41 -37.83 25.08
C LEU A 3 -0.50 -36.75 24.47
N ALA A 4 0.68 -36.60 25.08
CA ALA A 4 1.96 -36.16 24.49
C ALA A 4 1.86 -35.21 23.27
N SER A 5 1.31 -34.01 23.47
CA SER A 5 1.41 -32.97 22.44
C SER A 5 2.66 -32.13 22.69
N SER A 6 3.55 -32.04 21.71
CA SER A 6 4.64 -31.06 21.72
C SER A 6 4.03 -29.65 21.56
N ARG A 7 4.14 -28.83 22.61
CA ARG A 7 3.74 -27.41 22.62
C ARG A 7 4.99 -26.54 22.55
N VAL A 8 5.07 -25.66 21.56
CA VAL A 8 6.19 -24.73 21.37
C VAL A 8 5.69 -23.31 21.23
N ARG A 9 6.39 -22.37 21.86
CA ARG A 9 6.08 -20.95 21.79
C ARG A 9 6.99 -20.24 20.78
N LEU A 10 6.39 -19.49 19.87
CA LEU A 10 7.06 -18.65 18.88
C LEU A 10 6.78 -17.17 19.18
N TYR A 11 7.81 -16.35 19.04
CA TYR A 11 7.76 -14.92 19.28
C TYR A 11 8.10 -14.17 17.99
N PHE A 12 7.21 -13.28 17.57
CA PHE A 12 7.40 -12.45 16.40
C PHE A 12 7.34 -10.98 16.78
N PHE A 13 8.29 -10.20 16.25
CA PHE A 13 8.23 -8.75 16.26
C PHE A 13 8.01 -8.26 14.84
N ILE A 14 6.84 -7.66 14.59
CA ILE A 14 6.44 -7.24 13.26
C ILE A 14 6.79 -5.75 13.09
N SER A 15 7.69 -5.47 12.14
CA SER A 15 8.02 -4.09 11.77
C SER A 15 6.87 -3.48 10.98
N ASN A 16 6.56 -2.21 11.27
CA ASN A 16 5.59 -1.42 10.52
C ASN A 16 6.26 -0.41 9.57
N GLU A 17 7.59 -0.41 9.47
CA GLU A 17 8.38 0.51 8.63
C GLU A 17 8.00 2.00 8.81
N GLY A 18 7.55 2.40 10.01
CA GLY A 18 7.12 3.77 10.29
C GLY A 18 5.67 4.11 9.90
N ASN A 19 4.90 3.14 9.37
CA ASN A 19 3.50 3.32 9.00
C ASN A 19 2.56 3.01 10.18
N GLN A 20 1.60 3.90 10.43
CA GLN A 20 0.67 3.76 11.56
C GLN A 20 -0.66 3.09 11.18
N ASN A 21 -1.05 3.11 9.91
CA ASN A 21 -2.35 2.63 9.43
C ASN A 21 -2.17 1.61 8.31
N LEU A 22 -1.84 0.37 8.69
CA LEU A 22 -1.70 -0.75 7.77
C LEU A 22 -2.99 -1.57 7.77
N PHE A 23 -3.56 -1.80 6.60
CA PHE A 23 -4.65 -2.74 6.37
C PHE A 23 -4.05 -4.05 5.86
N VAL A 24 -4.23 -5.13 6.62
CA VAL A 24 -3.74 -6.46 6.29
C VAL A 24 -4.64 -7.07 5.22
N VAL A 25 -4.08 -7.28 4.03
CA VAL A 25 -4.75 -7.99 2.92
C VAL A 25 -4.74 -9.48 3.19
N GLN A 26 -3.59 -10.02 3.61
CA GLN A 26 -3.42 -11.43 3.90
C GLN A 26 -2.28 -11.62 4.90
N ALA A 27 -2.44 -12.53 5.86
CA ALA A 27 -1.31 -12.99 6.67
C ALA A 27 -1.32 -14.51 6.82
N SER A 28 -0.14 -15.12 6.80
CA SER A 28 0.01 -16.57 6.97
C SER A 28 1.31 -16.92 7.68
N LEU A 29 1.21 -17.77 8.71
CA LEU A 29 2.34 -18.40 9.36
C LEU A 29 2.77 -19.62 8.53
N TRP A 30 4.07 -19.72 8.27
CA TRP A 30 4.69 -20.85 7.57
C TRP A 30 5.41 -21.74 8.57
N LEU A 31 5.03 -23.01 8.62
CA LEU A 31 5.68 -24.05 9.43
C LEU A 31 6.16 -25.17 8.52
N TYR A 32 7.39 -25.63 8.75
CA TYR A 32 7.93 -26.78 8.05
C TYR A 32 7.74 -28.05 8.89
N LEU A 33 7.18 -29.08 8.27
CA LEU A 33 6.98 -30.39 8.90
C LEU A 33 7.89 -31.41 8.22
N LYS A 34 8.83 -31.96 9.00
CA LYS A 34 9.79 -32.97 8.55
C LYS A 34 9.25 -34.37 8.85
N LEU A 35 9.21 -35.24 7.85
CA LEU A 35 8.92 -36.66 8.04
C LEU A 35 10.20 -37.38 8.44
N LEU A 36 10.20 -38.03 9.59
CA LEU A 36 11.29 -38.91 9.98
C LEU A 36 11.18 -40.26 9.25
N PRO A 37 12.32 -40.86 8.85
CA PRO A 37 12.34 -42.19 8.27
C PRO A 37 11.95 -43.21 9.35
N TYR A 38 10.65 -43.54 9.40
CA TYR A 38 10.10 -44.62 10.21
C TYR A 38 9.35 -45.58 9.31
N VAL A 39 9.36 -46.86 9.70
CA VAL A 39 8.86 -48.05 8.97
C VAL A 39 7.32 -48.05 8.93
N LEU A 40 6.73 -47.08 8.22
CA LEU A 40 5.38 -47.20 7.70
C LEU A 40 5.47 -47.62 6.24
N GLU A 41 4.58 -48.51 5.81
CA GLU A 41 4.51 -49.00 4.43
C GLU A 41 4.69 -47.87 3.42
N LYS A 42 5.56 -48.11 2.43
CA LYS A 42 5.89 -47.17 1.35
C LYS A 42 4.59 -46.64 0.73
N GLY A 43 4.22 -45.40 1.05
CA GLY A 43 3.03 -44.73 0.48
C GLY A 43 1.93 -44.34 1.48
N SER A 44 2.06 -44.68 2.77
CA SER A 44 1.06 -44.30 3.78
C SER A 44 1.12 -42.80 4.11
N ARG A 45 -0.02 -42.13 3.96
CA ARG A 45 -0.22 -40.70 4.28
C ARG A 45 -0.26 -40.50 5.78
N ARG A 46 0.58 -39.60 6.30
CA ARG A 46 0.61 -39.28 7.74
C ARG A 46 -0.31 -38.10 8.01
N LYS A 47 -1.32 -38.31 8.86
CA LYS A 47 -2.34 -37.30 9.16
C LYS A 47 -2.13 -36.77 10.57
N VAL A 48 -1.64 -35.55 10.67
CA VAL A 48 -1.45 -34.85 11.95
C VAL A 48 -2.39 -33.65 12.04
N ARG A 49 -2.59 -33.15 13.25
CA ARG A 49 -3.40 -31.95 13.48
C ARG A 49 -2.55 -30.90 14.16
N VAL A 50 -2.38 -29.77 13.50
CA VAL A 50 -1.61 -28.65 14.03
C VAL A 50 -2.57 -27.54 14.45
N LYS A 51 -2.42 -27.09 15.69
CA LYS A 51 -3.17 -25.99 16.28
C LYS A 51 -2.21 -24.85 16.59
N VAL A 52 -2.53 -23.66 16.08
CA VAL A 52 -1.78 -22.43 16.36
C VAL A 52 -2.66 -21.55 17.22
N TYR A 53 -2.26 -21.40 18.48
CA TYR A 53 -2.93 -20.56 19.46
C TYR A 53 -2.31 -19.17 19.45
N PHE A 54 -3.14 -18.15 19.46
CA PHE A 54 -2.74 -16.75 19.58
C PHE A 54 -3.63 -16.06 20.62
N GLN A 55 -3.04 -15.11 21.35
CA GLN A 55 -3.76 -14.41 22.40
C GLN A 55 -4.81 -13.48 21.78
N ASP A 56 -6.04 -13.53 22.30
CA ASP A 56 -7.11 -12.62 21.92
C ASP A 56 -6.76 -11.21 22.41
N PRO A 57 -6.77 -10.18 21.55
CA PRO A 57 -6.50 -8.81 21.95
C PRO A 57 -7.54 -8.24 22.94
N ASP A 58 -8.79 -8.71 22.95
CA ASP A 58 -9.88 -8.13 23.75
C ASP A 58 -10.02 -8.72 25.15
N THR A 59 -9.49 -9.93 25.38
CA THR A 59 -9.55 -10.60 26.69
C THR A 59 -8.24 -11.31 26.98
N SER A 60 -7.49 -10.83 27.98
CA SER A 60 -6.13 -11.34 28.27
C SER A 60 -6.06 -12.85 28.56
N ASN A 61 -7.20 -13.50 28.83
CA ASN A 61 -7.31 -14.93 29.14
C ASN A 61 -7.93 -15.77 28.01
N LYS A 62 -8.36 -15.20 26.88
CA LYS A 62 -8.92 -15.98 25.77
C LYS A 62 -7.84 -16.21 24.72
N TRP A 63 -7.65 -17.47 24.32
CA TRP A 63 -6.77 -17.84 23.23
C TRP A 63 -7.63 -18.22 22.03
N ASN A 64 -7.40 -17.55 20.91
CA ASN A 64 -7.97 -17.95 19.64
C ASN A 64 -7.07 -19.02 19.01
N VAL A 65 -7.66 -19.89 18.19
CA VAL A 65 -6.95 -21.04 17.63
C VAL A 65 -7.24 -21.18 16.13
N VAL A 66 -6.17 -21.38 15.37
CA VAL A 66 -6.24 -21.83 13.98
C VAL A 66 -5.86 -23.30 13.95
N GLU A 67 -6.83 -24.16 13.69
CA GLU A 67 -6.64 -25.61 13.57
C GLU A 67 -6.56 -26.02 12.10
N LYS A 68 -5.57 -26.85 11.75
CA LYS A 68 -5.43 -27.44 10.43
C LYS A 68 -5.04 -28.91 10.52
N LYS A 69 -5.81 -29.77 9.85
CA LYS A 69 -5.43 -31.16 9.58
C LYS A 69 -4.46 -31.19 8.42
N VAL A 70 -3.30 -31.80 8.62
CA VAL A 70 -2.23 -31.85 7.63
C VAL A 70 -1.98 -33.31 7.21
N ASP A 71 -2.08 -33.56 5.91
CA ASP A 71 -1.80 -34.87 5.29
C ASP A 71 -0.43 -34.79 4.59
N LEU A 72 0.56 -35.48 5.15
CA LEU A 72 1.95 -35.47 4.71
C LEU A 72 2.28 -36.74 3.93
N LYS A 73 2.65 -36.56 2.66
CA LYS A 73 3.32 -37.58 1.83
C LYS A 73 4.85 -37.41 1.79
N ARG A 74 5.32 -36.17 1.95
CA ARG A 74 6.72 -35.76 1.96
C ARG A 74 6.88 -34.59 2.94
N SER A 75 8.09 -34.35 3.41
CA SER A 75 8.41 -33.16 4.21
C SER A 75 8.10 -31.90 3.41
N GLY A 76 7.60 -30.86 4.06
CA GLY A 76 7.22 -29.64 3.37
C GLY A 76 6.66 -28.53 4.23
N TRP A 77 6.46 -27.40 3.56
CA TRP A 77 5.89 -26.19 4.14
C TRP A 77 4.37 -26.22 4.16
N HIS A 78 3.81 -25.77 5.29
CA HIS A 78 2.37 -25.63 5.47
C HIS A 78 2.04 -24.24 6.01
N THR A 79 1.00 -23.64 5.44
CA THR A 79 0.52 -22.32 5.82
C THR A 79 -0.66 -22.39 6.79
N PHE A 80 -0.69 -21.45 7.72
CA PHE A 80 -1.75 -21.27 8.71
C PHE A 80 -2.24 -19.82 8.61
N PRO A 81 -3.52 -19.58 8.25
CA PRO A 81 -4.03 -18.24 8.06
C PRO A 81 -4.04 -17.47 9.39
N MET A 82 -3.51 -16.25 9.38
CA MET A 82 -3.43 -15.38 10.55
C MET A 82 -3.97 -13.97 10.28
N THR A 83 -4.68 -13.75 9.16
CA THR A 83 -5.08 -12.42 8.68
C THR A 83 -5.81 -11.59 9.75
N GLU A 84 -6.84 -12.14 10.39
CA GLU A 84 -7.63 -11.44 11.42
C GLU A 84 -6.80 -11.11 12.65
N ALA A 85 -5.94 -12.04 13.09
CA ALA A 85 -5.07 -11.85 14.24
C ALA A 85 -4.08 -10.71 14.01
N ILE A 86 -3.48 -10.64 12.82
CA ILE A 86 -2.52 -9.57 12.49
C ILE A 86 -3.23 -8.23 12.26
N GLN A 87 -4.43 -8.24 11.67
CA GLN A 87 -5.24 -7.03 11.51
C GLN A 87 -5.57 -6.40 12.88
N ALA A 88 -6.06 -7.20 13.82
CA ALA A 88 -6.38 -6.73 15.17
C ALA A 88 -5.14 -6.27 15.96
N LEU A 89 -3.99 -6.91 15.75
CA LEU A 89 -2.71 -6.49 16.32
C LEU A 89 -2.29 -5.09 15.83
N PHE A 90 -2.41 -4.84 14.52
CA PHE A 90 -2.06 -3.56 13.91
C PHE A 90 -2.99 -2.43 14.32
N GLU A 91 -4.30 -2.69 14.46
CA GLU A 91 -5.28 -1.70 14.92
C GLU A 91 -4.98 -1.16 16.33
N ARG A 92 -4.30 -1.94 17.17
CA ARG A 92 -3.86 -1.53 18.51
C ARG A 92 -2.50 -0.83 18.54
N GLY A 93 -1.80 -0.78 17.42
CA GLY A 93 -0.41 -0.32 17.36
C GLY A 93 0.58 -1.26 18.06
N GLU A 94 0.16 -2.48 18.38
CA GLU A 94 1.03 -3.51 18.93
C GLU A 94 1.88 -4.16 17.82
N ARG A 95 3.04 -4.69 18.22
CA ARG A 95 4.01 -5.28 17.29
C ARG A 95 4.50 -6.65 17.70
N ARG A 96 4.14 -7.08 18.91
CA ARG A 96 4.61 -8.33 19.50
C ARG A 96 3.49 -9.35 19.34
N LEU A 97 3.78 -10.44 18.64
CA LEU A 97 2.86 -11.55 18.46
C LEU A 97 3.47 -12.79 19.11
N ASN A 98 2.72 -13.36 20.06
CA ASN A 98 3.07 -14.60 20.73
C ASN A 98 2.15 -15.71 20.21
N LEU A 99 2.75 -16.78 19.69
CA LEU A 99 2.04 -17.93 19.15
C LEU A 99 2.43 -19.18 19.92
N ASP A 100 1.45 -19.98 20.34
CA ASP A 100 1.69 -21.31 20.89
C ASP A 100 1.26 -22.34 19.84
N VAL A 101 2.21 -23.12 19.33
CA VAL A 101 1.98 -24.15 18.32
C VAL A 101 1.94 -25.51 19.00
N GLN A 102 0.90 -26.28 18.71
CA GLN A 102 0.69 -27.63 19.21
C GLN A 102 0.49 -28.58 18.02
N CYS A 103 1.19 -29.72 18.01
CA CYS A 103 0.96 -30.77 17.04
C CYS A 103 0.47 -32.05 17.72
N GLU A 104 -0.77 -32.44 17.44
CA GLU A 104 -1.37 -33.70 17.88
C GLU A 104 -1.06 -34.80 16.84
N GLY A 105 -0.56 -35.94 17.33
CA GLY A 105 -0.15 -37.08 16.51
C GLY A 105 1.24 -36.95 15.87
N CYS A 106 1.97 -35.86 16.10
CA CYS A 106 3.31 -35.70 15.52
C CYS A 106 4.27 -36.81 15.98
N GLU A 107 4.29 -37.16 17.26
CA GLU A 107 5.14 -38.22 17.80
C GLU A 107 4.74 -39.60 17.25
N GLU A 108 3.44 -39.94 17.32
CA GLU A 108 2.86 -41.20 16.84
C GLU A 108 3.13 -41.44 15.35
N TYR A 109 2.95 -40.40 14.53
CA TYR A 109 3.18 -40.47 13.08
C TYR A 109 4.61 -40.05 12.69
N SER A 110 5.55 -39.96 13.62
CA SER A 110 6.96 -39.58 13.38
C SER A 110 7.13 -38.33 12.49
N VAL A 111 6.27 -37.32 12.70
CA VAL A 111 6.34 -35.99 12.09
C VAL A 111 7.02 -35.05 13.10
N LEU A 112 8.05 -34.35 12.64
CA LEU A 112 8.80 -33.38 13.44
C LEU A 112 8.57 -31.97 12.87
N PRO A 113 7.84 -31.10 13.57
CA PRO A 113 7.77 -29.69 13.21
C PRO A 113 9.13 -29.02 13.50
N ILE A 114 9.69 -28.33 12.50
CA ILE A 114 10.91 -27.53 12.71
C ILE A 114 10.49 -26.16 13.25
N TYR A 115 11.00 -25.83 14.44
CA TYR A 115 10.75 -24.56 15.09
C TYR A 115 12.01 -23.69 15.02
N VAL A 116 12.86 -23.73 16.04
CA VAL A 116 14.09 -22.93 16.07
C VAL A 116 15.25 -23.89 16.31
N ASP A 117 15.84 -24.39 15.23
CA ASP A 117 17.03 -25.25 15.27
C ASP A 117 18.21 -24.50 14.61
N PRO A 118 19.31 -24.24 15.33
CA PRO A 118 20.52 -23.65 14.76
C PRO A 118 21.10 -24.43 13.57
N GLY A 119 20.85 -25.74 13.48
CA GLY A 119 21.34 -26.60 12.39
C GLY A 119 20.47 -26.59 11.12
N GLU A 120 19.23 -26.08 11.19
CA GLU A 120 18.27 -26.10 10.07
C GLU A 120 17.67 -24.71 9.80
N GLU A 121 18.53 -23.71 9.62
CA GLU A 121 18.12 -22.30 9.40
C GLU A 121 17.15 -22.12 8.22
N SER A 122 17.29 -22.92 7.15
CA SER A 122 16.43 -22.83 5.96
C SER A 122 14.96 -23.20 6.22
N HIS A 123 14.66 -23.88 7.34
CA HIS A 123 13.30 -24.32 7.69
C HIS A 123 12.70 -23.57 8.88
N ARG A 124 13.34 -22.48 9.31
CA ARG A 124 12.85 -21.63 10.39
C ARG A 124 11.47 -21.05 10.06
N PRO A 125 10.46 -21.13 10.96
CA PRO A 125 9.16 -20.52 10.80
C PRO A 125 9.23 -19.02 10.55
N PHE A 126 8.38 -18.54 9.65
CA PHE A 126 8.24 -17.12 9.35
C PHE A 126 6.78 -16.76 9.12
N LEU A 127 6.45 -15.50 9.40
CA LEU A 127 5.14 -14.93 9.15
C LEU A 127 5.22 -14.06 7.90
N VAL A 128 4.37 -14.33 6.92
CA VAL A 128 4.21 -13.48 5.74
C VAL A 128 2.99 -12.61 5.95
N VAL A 129 3.17 -11.30 5.88
CA VAL A 129 2.09 -10.31 6.02
C VAL A 129 2.09 -9.44 4.77
N GLN A 130 1.02 -9.54 3.98
CA GLN A 130 0.74 -8.62 2.90
C GLN A 130 -0.20 -7.53 3.45
N ALA A 131 0.31 -6.32 3.59
CA ALA A 131 -0.45 -5.16 4.03
C ALA A 131 -0.40 -4.05 2.98
N ARG A 132 -1.46 -3.25 2.93
CA ARG A 132 -1.51 -1.98 2.20
C ARG A 132 -1.67 -0.85 3.19
N LEU A 133 -1.20 0.33 2.85
CA LEU A 133 -1.56 1.52 3.60
C LEU A 133 -3.09 1.65 3.53
N ALA A 134 -3.75 1.66 4.69
CA ALA A 134 -5.13 2.10 4.74
C ALA A 134 -5.15 3.51 4.16
N ASP A 135 -6.05 3.78 3.22
CA ASP A 135 -6.19 5.11 2.64
C ASP A 135 -6.46 6.08 3.79
N ASN A 136 -5.42 6.78 4.21
CA ASN A 136 -5.53 7.88 5.13
C ASN A 136 -6.37 8.93 4.40
N LYS A 137 -7.69 8.90 4.64
CA LYS A 137 -8.58 10.01 4.31
C LYS A 137 -8.12 11.33 4.96
N HIS A 138 -7.16 11.26 5.89
CA HIS A 138 -6.42 12.38 6.48
C HIS A 138 -4.99 12.58 5.97
N ARG A 139 -4.61 12.06 4.79
CA ARG A 139 -3.67 12.85 4.01
C ARG A 139 -4.48 14.08 3.62
N ILE A 140 -4.27 15.19 4.33
CA ILE A 140 -4.57 16.52 3.80
C ILE A 140 -3.74 16.57 2.52
N ARG A 141 -4.30 16.06 1.42
CA ARG A 141 -3.85 16.40 0.08
C ARG A 141 -4.10 17.89 0.06
N LYS A 142 -3.03 18.66 0.24
CA LYS A 142 -3.03 20.11 0.07
C LYS A 142 -3.62 20.33 -1.31
N ARG A 143 -4.92 20.63 -1.38
CA ARG A 143 -5.58 20.88 -2.65
C ARG A 143 -4.99 22.19 -3.17
N GLY A 144 -4.68 22.24 -4.47
CA GLY A 144 -4.31 23.50 -5.10
C GLY A 144 -5.37 24.56 -4.81
N LEU A 145 -4.97 25.83 -4.73
CA LEU A 145 -5.92 26.92 -4.61
C LEU A 145 -6.79 26.97 -5.88
N GLU A 146 -8.09 27.18 -5.71
CA GLU A 146 -9.00 27.51 -6.81
C GLU A 146 -9.14 29.03 -6.87
N CYS A 147 -9.14 29.59 -8.07
CA CYS A 147 -9.29 31.02 -8.24
C CYS A 147 -10.75 31.41 -7.94
N ASP A 148 -10.96 32.14 -6.84
CA ASP A 148 -12.28 32.63 -6.38
C ASP A 148 -12.45 34.15 -6.58
N GLY A 149 -11.48 34.79 -7.24
CA GLY A 149 -11.42 36.24 -7.45
C GLY A 149 -11.04 37.06 -6.21
N ARG A 150 -10.80 36.42 -5.05
CA ARG A 150 -10.45 37.11 -3.79
C ARG A 150 -8.94 37.20 -3.57
N THR A 151 -8.17 36.33 -4.22
CA THR A 151 -6.72 36.28 -4.07
C THR A 151 -6.03 36.33 -5.44
N ASN A 152 -4.95 37.10 -5.53
CA ASN A 152 -4.08 37.14 -6.72
C ASN A 152 -2.92 36.13 -6.60
N LEU A 153 -3.08 35.09 -5.77
CA LEU A 153 -2.09 34.05 -5.58
C LEU A 153 -2.25 32.98 -6.67
N CYS A 154 -1.16 32.25 -6.95
CA CYS A 154 -1.21 31.14 -7.90
C CYS A 154 -2.33 30.15 -7.55
N CYS A 155 -3.28 30.01 -8.47
CA CYS A 155 -4.47 29.19 -8.32
C CYS A 155 -4.86 28.56 -9.67
N ARG A 156 -5.71 27.54 -9.61
CA ARG A 156 -6.34 26.92 -10.76
C ARG A 156 -7.62 27.66 -11.09
N GLN A 157 -7.75 28.09 -12.34
CA GLN A 157 -8.96 28.69 -12.87
C GLN A 157 -9.70 27.66 -13.73
N GLN A 158 -11.00 27.50 -13.44
CA GLN A 158 -11.83 26.58 -14.20
C GLN A 158 -12.12 27.16 -15.59
N PHE A 159 -11.83 26.39 -16.64
CA PHE A 159 -12.05 26.82 -18.02
C PHE A 159 -12.54 25.66 -18.85
N TYR A 160 -13.74 25.82 -19.44
CA TYR A 160 -14.35 24.82 -20.31
C TYR A 160 -14.00 25.12 -21.77
N ILE A 161 -13.42 24.14 -22.44
CA ILE A 161 -13.09 24.16 -23.86
C ILE A 161 -14.18 23.40 -24.59
N ASP A 162 -14.98 24.12 -25.38
CA ASP A 162 -15.95 23.53 -26.29
C ASP A 162 -15.30 23.34 -27.66
N PHE A 163 -15.22 22.10 -28.13
CA PHE A 163 -14.56 21.79 -29.39
C PHE A 163 -15.27 22.41 -30.60
N ARG A 164 -16.57 22.71 -30.49
CA ARG A 164 -17.31 23.40 -31.55
C ARG A 164 -16.82 24.83 -31.76
N LEU A 165 -16.44 25.52 -30.68
CA LEU A 165 -15.99 26.91 -30.74
C LEU A 165 -14.63 27.07 -31.42
N ILE A 166 -13.83 26.02 -31.45
CA ILE A 166 -12.52 25.99 -32.12
C ILE A 166 -12.54 25.20 -33.44
N GLY A 167 -13.72 24.79 -33.91
CA GLY A 167 -13.88 24.05 -35.17
C GLY A 167 -13.31 22.62 -35.14
N TRP A 168 -13.25 21.99 -33.97
CA TRP A 168 -12.72 20.64 -33.80
C TRP A 168 -13.80 19.56 -33.70
N ASN A 169 -15.07 19.96 -33.72
CA ASN A 169 -16.21 19.04 -33.69
C ASN A 169 -16.37 18.19 -34.97
N ASP A 170 -15.64 18.51 -36.04
CA ASP A 170 -15.70 17.76 -37.30
C ASP A 170 -14.86 16.48 -37.24
N TRP A 171 -13.76 16.50 -36.48
CA TRP A 171 -12.85 15.36 -36.33
C TRP A 171 -12.93 14.74 -34.93
N ILE A 172 -13.23 15.50 -33.87
CA ILE A 172 -13.48 14.94 -32.53
C ILE A 172 -14.95 14.54 -32.40
N ILE A 173 -15.19 13.24 -32.25
CA ILE A 173 -16.51 12.65 -32.06
C ILE A 173 -16.96 12.78 -30.61
N ALA A 174 -16.07 12.51 -29.65
CA ALA A 174 -16.39 12.63 -28.23
C ALA A 174 -15.15 12.91 -27.36
N PRO A 175 -15.31 13.65 -26.25
CA PRO A 175 -16.52 14.38 -25.83
C PRO A 175 -16.72 15.67 -26.66
N SER A 176 -17.84 16.37 -26.46
CA SER A 176 -18.11 17.66 -27.13
C SER A 176 -17.20 18.80 -26.66
N GLY A 177 -16.57 18.62 -25.49
CA GLY A 177 -15.72 19.60 -24.84
C GLY A 177 -15.35 19.12 -23.45
N TYR A 178 -14.46 19.84 -22.77
CA TYR A 178 -13.94 19.43 -21.48
C TYR A 178 -13.41 20.60 -20.64
N TYR A 179 -13.24 20.39 -19.34
CA TYR A 179 -12.61 21.36 -18.44
C TYR A 179 -11.09 21.24 -18.54
N GLY A 180 -10.47 22.02 -19.43
CA GLY A 180 -9.01 22.08 -19.55
C GLY A 180 -8.36 22.74 -18.34
N ASN A 181 -9.02 23.79 -17.82
CA ASN A 181 -8.50 24.63 -16.72
C ASN A 181 -7.13 25.23 -17.03
N TYR A 182 -6.72 26.26 -16.30
CA TYR A 182 -5.39 26.83 -16.43
C TYR A 182 -4.91 27.42 -15.11
N CYS A 183 -3.61 27.71 -15.03
CA CYS A 183 -3.01 28.31 -13.84
C CYS A 183 -2.83 29.81 -14.04
N GLU A 184 -3.24 30.58 -13.04
CA GLU A 184 -3.13 32.05 -13.05
C GLU A 184 -2.76 32.56 -11.66
N GLY A 185 -2.20 33.76 -11.61
CA GLY A 185 -1.87 34.47 -10.37
C GLY A 185 -0.37 34.64 -10.16
N SER A 186 -0.03 35.29 -9.06
CA SER A 186 1.33 35.65 -8.68
C SER A 186 1.95 34.67 -7.70
N CYS A 187 3.27 34.53 -7.78
CA CYS A 187 4.08 33.63 -6.96
C CYS A 187 5.15 34.41 -6.18
N PRO A 188 4.75 35.17 -5.14
CA PRO A 188 5.70 35.96 -4.39
C PRO A 188 6.62 35.10 -3.51
N ALA A 189 7.88 35.53 -3.39
CA ALA A 189 8.94 34.77 -2.72
C ALA A 189 8.68 34.48 -1.24
N TYR A 190 7.91 35.32 -0.54
CA TYR A 190 7.58 35.16 0.88
C TYR A 190 6.59 34.02 1.16
N LEU A 191 5.96 33.45 0.12
CA LEU A 191 4.96 32.38 0.28
C LEU A 191 5.56 30.98 0.33
N ALA A 192 6.88 30.80 0.45
CA ALA A 192 7.46 29.45 0.56
C ALA A 192 6.94 28.61 1.75
N GLY A 193 6.27 29.25 2.72
CA GLY A 193 5.57 28.60 3.83
C GLY A 193 4.08 28.32 3.60
N VAL A 194 3.46 28.88 2.56
CA VAL A 194 2.03 28.66 2.28
C VAL A 194 1.82 27.32 1.56
N PRO A 195 0.97 26.43 2.08
CA PRO A 195 0.67 25.14 1.45
C PRO A 195 0.22 25.31 -0.01
N GLY A 196 0.87 24.62 -0.95
CA GLY A 196 0.51 24.64 -2.38
C GLY A 196 1.24 25.70 -3.22
N SER A 197 2.02 26.60 -2.59
CA SER A 197 2.79 27.61 -3.32
C SER A 197 4.06 27.01 -3.95
N ALA A 198 4.77 26.08 -3.31
CA ALA A 198 5.98 25.48 -3.89
C ALA A 198 5.63 24.19 -4.65
N SER A 199 5.92 24.16 -5.96
CA SER A 199 5.72 23.01 -6.84
C SER A 199 6.62 21.82 -6.50
N SER A 200 7.75 22.05 -5.83
CA SER A 200 8.73 21.02 -5.48
C SER A 200 9.57 21.41 -4.26
N PHE A 201 10.28 20.43 -3.69
CA PHE A 201 11.29 20.70 -2.64
C PHE A 201 12.41 21.60 -3.14
N HIS A 202 12.82 21.46 -4.41
CA HIS A 202 13.79 22.36 -5.03
C HIS A 202 13.29 23.81 -5.00
N THR A 203 12.04 24.04 -5.39
CA THR A 203 11.42 25.37 -5.34
C THR A 203 11.37 25.93 -3.91
N ALA A 204 11.07 25.09 -2.92
CA ALA A 204 11.05 25.52 -1.52
C ALA A 204 12.44 26.02 -1.05
N VAL A 205 13.50 25.29 -1.41
CA VAL A 205 14.90 25.68 -1.08
C VAL A 205 15.28 26.97 -1.81
N VAL A 206 14.99 27.08 -3.10
CA VAL A 206 15.27 28.29 -3.89
C VAL A 206 14.52 29.50 -3.32
N ASN A 207 13.25 29.34 -2.94
CA ASN A 207 12.49 30.42 -2.31
C ASN A 207 13.05 30.84 -0.94
N GLN A 208 13.61 29.89 -0.17
CA GLN A 208 14.28 30.21 1.08
C GLN A 208 15.56 31.04 0.87
N TYR A 209 16.34 30.73 -0.17
CA TYR A 209 17.49 31.57 -0.58
C TYR A 209 17.03 32.97 -1.01
N ARG A 210 15.94 33.05 -1.78
CA ARG A 210 15.31 34.32 -2.21
C ARG A 210 14.89 35.18 -1.02
N MET A 211 14.21 34.60 -0.03
CA MET A 211 13.79 35.34 1.17
C MET A 211 14.96 35.93 1.96
N ARG A 212 16.14 35.29 1.91
CA ARG A 212 17.35 35.79 2.58
C ARG A 212 18.11 36.85 1.79
N GLY A 213 17.60 37.27 0.62
CA GLY A 213 18.23 38.31 -0.21
C GLY A 213 19.49 37.86 -0.95
N LEU A 214 19.76 36.55 -1.01
CA LEU A 214 20.97 35.97 -1.62
C LEU A 214 20.80 35.71 -3.14
N ASN A 215 19.95 36.50 -3.80
CA ASN A 215 19.48 36.22 -5.15
C ASN A 215 20.47 36.59 -6.26
N PRO A 216 20.66 35.73 -7.29
CA PRO A 216 21.32 36.10 -8.55
C PRO A 216 20.36 36.82 -9.52
N GLY A 217 19.56 37.80 -9.04
CA GLY A 217 18.69 38.65 -9.88
C GLY A 217 17.21 38.74 -9.48
N THR A 218 16.41 39.43 -10.31
CA THR A 218 14.96 39.73 -10.12
C THR A 218 14.03 38.68 -10.75
N VAL A 219 14.36 37.39 -10.66
CA VAL A 219 13.54 36.33 -11.26
C VAL A 219 12.49 35.85 -10.25
N ASN A 220 11.23 36.20 -10.50
CA ASN A 220 10.07 35.69 -9.76
C ASN A 220 9.76 34.25 -10.16
N SER A 221 9.11 33.49 -9.27
CA SER A 221 8.54 32.18 -9.64
C SER A 221 7.35 32.35 -10.58
N CYS A 222 7.12 31.36 -11.44
CA CYS A 222 5.98 31.28 -12.34
C CYS A 222 4.89 30.39 -11.76
N CYS A 223 3.63 30.75 -11.98
CA CYS A 223 2.49 29.89 -11.66
C CYS A 223 2.30 28.85 -12.80
N ILE A 224 2.47 27.57 -12.48
CA ILE A 224 2.46 26.48 -13.47
C ILE A 224 1.59 25.29 -13.02
N PRO A 225 1.11 24.44 -13.95
CA PRO A 225 0.49 23.17 -13.61
C PRO A 225 1.48 22.25 -12.89
N THR A 226 1.09 21.74 -11.72
CA THR A 226 1.88 20.77 -10.95
C THR A 226 1.32 19.36 -11.06
N LYS A 227 0.05 19.24 -11.45
CA LYS A 227 -0.61 17.97 -11.69
C LYS A 227 -1.55 18.08 -12.87
N LEU A 228 -1.39 17.15 -13.80
CA LEU A 228 -2.20 17.04 -14.99
C LEU A 228 -2.86 15.65 -15.03
N SER A 229 -4.10 15.58 -15.49
CA SER A 229 -4.81 14.32 -15.72
C SER A 229 -4.98 14.03 -17.21
N THR A 230 -5.18 12.75 -17.49
CA THR A 230 -5.36 12.22 -18.85
C THR A 230 -6.84 12.28 -19.22
N MET A 231 -7.12 12.53 -20.49
CA MET A 231 -8.48 12.59 -21.01
C MET A 231 -8.66 11.59 -22.15
N SER A 232 -9.72 10.78 -22.08
CA SER A 232 -10.11 9.89 -23.19
C SER A 232 -10.80 10.69 -24.30
N MET A 233 -10.38 10.47 -25.53
CA MET A 233 -10.92 11.11 -26.73
C MET A 233 -11.25 10.06 -27.80
N LEU A 234 -12.33 10.31 -28.53
CA LEU A 234 -12.74 9.55 -29.71
C LEU A 234 -12.76 10.51 -30.90
N TYR A 235 -11.96 10.23 -31.94
CA TYR A 235 -11.79 11.13 -33.07
C TYR A 235 -11.50 10.37 -34.37
N PHE A 236 -11.64 11.05 -35.50
CA PHE A 236 -11.21 10.58 -36.82
C PHE A 236 -9.71 10.86 -37.02
N ASP A 237 -8.93 9.85 -37.37
CA ASP A 237 -7.54 10.04 -37.82
C ASP A 237 -7.46 10.59 -39.26
N ASP A 238 -6.24 10.82 -39.76
CA ASP A 238 -6.01 11.38 -41.10
C ASP A 238 -6.55 10.48 -42.22
N GLU A 239 -6.70 9.17 -41.95
CA GLU A 239 -7.31 8.18 -42.84
C GLU A 239 -8.82 8.00 -42.62
N TYR A 240 -9.47 8.88 -41.84
CA TYR A 240 -10.90 8.83 -41.48
C TYR A 240 -11.33 7.57 -40.70
N ASN A 241 -10.42 6.90 -40.01
CA ASN A 241 -10.76 5.83 -39.08
C ASN A 241 -11.11 6.39 -37.70
N ILE A 242 -12.03 5.71 -37.02
CA ILE A 242 -12.43 6.06 -35.65
C ILE A 242 -11.39 5.52 -34.67
N VAL A 243 -10.69 6.42 -33.98
CA VAL A 243 -9.65 6.09 -33.00
C VAL A 243 -10.08 6.55 -31.61
N LYS A 244 -10.01 5.63 -30.65
CA LYS A 244 -10.11 5.94 -29.22
C LYS A 244 -8.71 6.03 -28.62
N ARG A 245 -8.38 7.16 -27.98
CA ARG A 245 -7.09 7.35 -27.32
C ARG A 245 -7.22 8.07 -25.99
N ASP A 246 -6.41 7.68 -25.03
CA ASP A 246 -6.20 8.41 -23.78
C ASP A 246 -5.04 9.40 -23.99
N VAL A 247 -5.35 10.69 -24.04
CA VAL A 247 -4.37 11.76 -24.28
C VAL A 247 -3.84 12.27 -22.94
N PRO A 248 -2.54 12.09 -22.65
CA PRO A 248 -1.98 12.51 -21.38
C PRO A 248 -1.89 14.03 -21.29
N ASN A 249 -1.87 14.54 -20.06
CA ASN A 249 -1.61 15.95 -19.77
C ASN A 249 -2.63 16.96 -20.34
N MET A 250 -3.89 16.55 -20.49
CA MET A 250 -4.94 17.37 -21.10
C MET A 250 -5.65 18.30 -20.12
N ILE A 251 -5.78 17.89 -18.85
CA ILE A 251 -6.57 18.60 -17.85
C ILE A 251 -5.65 19.05 -16.71
N VAL A 252 -5.66 20.34 -16.39
CA VAL A 252 -4.98 20.87 -15.20
C VAL A 252 -5.82 20.56 -13.96
N GLU A 253 -5.22 19.82 -13.02
CA GLU A 253 -5.83 19.42 -11.74
C GLU A 253 -5.34 20.28 -10.57
N GLU A 254 -4.05 20.64 -10.57
CA GLU A 254 -3.43 21.42 -9.50
C GLU A 254 -2.39 22.39 -10.10
N CYS A 255 -2.28 23.57 -9.50
CA CYS A 255 -1.31 24.61 -9.84
C CYS A 255 -0.34 24.85 -8.67
N GLY A 256 0.83 25.40 -8.95
CA GLY A 256 1.81 25.82 -7.95
C GLY A 256 2.92 26.67 -8.56
N CYS A 257 3.77 27.24 -7.72
CA CYS A 257 4.86 28.11 -8.14
C CYS A 257 6.15 27.33 -8.36
N ALA A 258 6.91 27.67 -9.41
CA ALA A 258 8.28 27.21 -9.67
C ALA A 258 9.17 28.41 -9.95
#